data_AF-A0A7Y7NNE9-F1
#
_entry.id   AF-A0A7Y7NNE9-F1
#
_cell.length_a   1.000
_cell.length_b   1.000
_cell.length_c   1.000
_cell.angle_alpha   90.00
_cell.angle_beta   90.00
_cell.angle_gamma   90.00
#
_symmetry.space_group_name_H-M   'P 1'
#
loop_
_entity.id
_entity.type
_entity.pdbx_description
1 polymer ?
#
loop_
_entity_poly.entity_id
_entity_poly.type
_entity_poly.pdbx_seq_one_letter_code
_entity_poly.pdbx_strand_id
1 'polypeptide(L)'
;MTNLFSRSIIVALLQTCLLCTLPSQVFANSSSYYDKDGATVYPLETNSIVMQKEIVKIRPSRDGWSATCIFTFFNKSDAPESVTMGYPDWLKADFKPDSAKSYGPFWGFFQTLPEKDRTGYEESAFGAGYAYSDIYFDGYKQGKIPYIEDAWNLHDLVVNIDGKKIKTQHKAVVDAKSLPGDGAFIWKVAFAPHETKQVKVSFSFSGFHEAEGYQKAIYILRTGALWADKIVMADIYWDIKGQKVNLKQIVPQDFKMEGATIHWHFEGLKPTEDIVIYEGDYFNNDPKYVTDTVTAIFRTKNKYEGNSRYYLDYDVNDKNLDKTLHKFYLKVLRNEIYARHGRAFKSEELNSLFRSCGWYSQREDYIDELLNEFEKKNLKFISDYEKKKGWR
;
A
#
# COMPACT_ATOMS: atom_id res chain seq x y z
N MET A 1 -4.81 48.91 38.47
CA MET A 1 -5.79 49.28 37.43
C MET A 1 -4.98 49.96 36.34
N THR A 2 -4.92 49.55 35.07
CA THR A 2 -5.73 48.61 34.30
C THR A 2 -4.96 48.31 33.00
N ASN A 3 -5.07 47.06 32.56
CA ASN A 3 -4.74 46.49 31.26
C ASN A 3 -4.60 47.45 30.07
N LEU A 4 -3.49 47.32 29.33
CA LEU A 4 -3.43 47.54 27.88
C LEU A 4 -2.25 46.75 27.29
N PHE A 5 -2.32 45.41 27.36
CA PHE A 5 -1.59 44.58 26.41
C PHE A 5 -2.51 44.30 25.23
N SER A 6 -2.08 44.84 24.09
CA SER A 6 -2.77 44.90 22.80
C SER A 6 -3.19 43.52 22.28
N ARG A 7 -4.43 43.45 21.79
CA ARG A 7 -5.15 42.30 21.20
C ARG A 7 -4.55 41.77 19.89
N SER A 8 -3.37 42.20 19.46
CA SER A 8 -2.80 41.83 18.15
C SER A 8 -1.89 40.59 18.16
N ILE A 9 -1.69 39.92 19.30
CA ILE A 9 -0.84 38.70 19.38
C ILE A 9 -1.66 37.41 19.53
N ILE A 10 -2.94 37.50 19.88
CA ILE A 10 -3.78 36.31 20.16
C ILE A 10 -4.46 35.75 18.89
N VAL A 11 -4.53 36.52 17.79
CA VAL A 11 -5.10 36.02 16.52
C VAL A 11 -4.06 35.27 15.66
N ALA A 12 -2.76 35.52 15.87
CA ALA A 12 -1.68 34.87 15.12
C ALA A 12 -1.24 33.51 15.69
N LEU A 13 -1.68 33.13 16.90
CA LEU A 13 -1.36 31.84 17.51
C LEU A 13 -2.50 30.80 17.38
N LEU A 14 -3.69 31.23 16.93
CA LEU A 14 -4.85 30.35 16.74
C LEU A 14 -5.05 29.90 15.28
N GLN A 15 -4.33 30.49 14.31
CA GLN A 15 -4.33 30.01 12.91
C GLN A 15 -3.17 29.05 12.58
N THR A 16 -2.13 29.00 13.41
CA THR A 16 -0.95 28.13 13.21
C THR A 16 -1.03 26.81 13.97
N CYS A 17 -1.99 26.65 14.89
CA CYS A 17 -2.17 25.42 15.69
C CYS A 17 -3.35 24.53 15.25
N LEU A 18 -3.96 24.78 14.09
CA LEU A 18 -5.05 23.94 13.55
C LEU A 18 -4.65 23.13 12.29
N LEU A 19 -3.34 22.93 12.06
CA LEU A 19 -2.81 22.21 10.88
C LEU A 19 -2.05 20.91 11.21
N CYS A 20 -2.07 20.43 12.47
CA CYS A 20 -1.28 19.25 12.85
C CYS A 20 -2.03 18.18 13.67
N THR A 21 -3.34 18.01 13.46
CA THR A 21 -4.06 16.84 13.99
C THR A 21 -5.14 16.34 13.03
N LEU A 22 -4.71 15.77 11.90
CA LEU A 22 -5.44 14.69 11.28
C LEU A 22 -4.42 13.55 11.10
N PRO A 23 -4.70 12.32 11.56
CA PRO A 23 -3.92 11.18 11.14
C PRO A 23 -4.27 10.95 9.67
N SER A 24 -3.59 11.66 8.76
CA SER A 24 -3.44 11.17 7.40
C SER A 24 -2.70 9.84 7.54
N GLN A 25 -3.44 8.74 7.41
CA GLN A 25 -2.84 7.46 7.06
C GLN A 25 -2.22 7.66 5.68
N VAL A 26 -1.03 8.25 5.65
CA VAL A 26 -0.19 8.25 4.46
C VAL A 26 0.24 6.80 4.32
N PHE A 27 -0.44 6.08 3.42
CA PHE A 27 0.11 4.84 2.91
C PHE A 27 1.41 5.20 2.23
N ALA A 28 2.53 4.90 2.88
CA ALA A 28 3.83 4.94 2.25
C ALA A 28 3.84 3.84 1.17
N ASN A 29 3.37 4.19 -0.03
CA ASN A 29 3.46 3.35 -1.22
C ASN A 29 4.90 3.42 -1.73
N SER A 30 5.78 2.64 -1.13
CA SER A 30 7.07 2.32 -1.74
C SER A 30 7.02 0.87 -2.21
N SER A 31 6.46 0.64 -3.40
CA SER A 31 6.90 -0.44 -4.30
C SER A 31 6.86 0.09 -5.72
N SER A 32 8.05 0.14 -6.34
CA SER A 32 8.45 0.64 -7.66
C SER A 32 7.45 1.48 -8.48
N TYR A 33 7.89 2.69 -8.80
CA TYR A 33 7.24 3.74 -9.60
C TYR A 33 6.90 3.34 -11.07
N TYR A 34 7.15 2.09 -11.46
CA TYR A 34 7.00 1.56 -12.82
C TYR A 34 5.75 0.68 -13.01
N ASP A 35 4.97 0.49 -11.95
CA ASP A 35 4.11 -0.68 -11.85
C ASP A 35 2.65 -0.41 -12.18
N LYS A 36 2.01 -1.43 -12.75
CA LYS A 36 0.57 -1.52 -12.97
C LYS A 36 0.05 -2.60 -12.04
N ASP A 37 -0.80 -2.23 -11.09
CA ASP A 37 -1.51 -3.18 -10.25
C ASP A 37 -2.93 -3.42 -10.77
N GLY A 38 -3.40 -4.66 -10.58
CA GLY A 38 -4.82 -4.94 -10.68
C GLY A 38 -5.56 -4.31 -9.51
N ALA A 39 -6.82 -3.90 -9.68
CA ALA A 39 -7.58 -3.31 -8.58
C ALA A 39 -9.08 -3.60 -8.65
N THR A 40 -9.71 -3.62 -7.49
CA THR A 40 -11.15 -3.49 -7.31
C THR A 40 -11.56 -2.04 -7.62
N VAL A 41 -12.64 -1.87 -8.39
CA VAL A 41 -13.19 -0.54 -8.71
C VAL A 41 -13.66 0.18 -7.44
N TYR A 42 -13.48 1.50 -7.39
CA TYR A 42 -13.86 2.31 -6.24
C TYR A 42 -14.81 3.45 -6.60
N PRO A 43 -15.65 3.89 -5.64
CA PRO A 43 -16.42 5.10 -5.80
C PRO A 43 -15.59 6.33 -5.44
N LEU A 44 -15.74 7.41 -6.21
CA LEU A 44 -15.09 8.70 -5.89
C LEU A 44 -15.86 9.44 -4.78
N GLU A 45 -17.18 9.28 -4.72
CA GLU A 45 -18.05 9.89 -3.72
C GLU A 45 -18.48 8.89 -2.63
N THR A 46 -18.86 9.42 -1.47
CA THR A 46 -19.65 8.61 -0.51
C THR A 46 -20.99 8.28 -1.17
N ASN A 47 -21.48 7.05 -0.99
CA ASN A 47 -22.63 6.53 -1.72
C ASN A 47 -23.44 5.53 -0.89
N SER A 48 -24.60 5.10 -1.40
CA SER A 48 -25.42 4.01 -0.83
C SER A 48 -25.31 2.69 -1.60
N ILE A 49 -24.35 2.58 -2.52
CA ILE A 49 -24.20 1.42 -3.41
C ILE A 49 -23.39 0.32 -2.71
N VAL A 50 -23.98 -0.87 -2.65
CA VAL A 50 -23.36 -2.07 -2.07
C VAL A 50 -22.80 -2.94 -3.19
N MET A 51 -21.56 -3.41 -3.02
CA MET A 51 -21.01 -4.45 -3.88
C MET A 51 -21.52 -5.81 -3.40
N GLN A 52 -22.45 -6.40 -4.15
CA GLN A 52 -22.99 -7.72 -3.84
C GLN A 52 -22.06 -8.85 -4.28
N LYS A 53 -21.34 -8.65 -5.38
CA LYS A 53 -20.49 -9.69 -5.94
C LYS A 53 -19.27 -9.09 -6.61
N GLU A 54 -18.12 -9.70 -6.38
CA GLU A 54 -16.89 -9.50 -7.15
C GLU A 54 -16.41 -10.85 -7.66
N ILE A 55 -16.23 -10.98 -8.98
CA ILE A 55 -15.62 -12.16 -9.59
C ILE A 55 -14.45 -11.70 -10.44
N VAL A 56 -13.25 -12.10 -10.05
CA VAL A 56 -12.02 -11.66 -10.71
C VAL A 56 -11.34 -12.88 -11.31
N LYS A 57 -10.95 -12.78 -12.59
CA LYS A 57 -10.18 -13.81 -13.29
C LYS A 57 -8.92 -13.18 -13.83
N ILE A 58 -7.78 -13.55 -13.25
CA ILE A 58 -6.45 -13.12 -13.66
C ILE A 58 -5.75 -14.28 -14.34
N ARG A 59 -5.10 -14.01 -15.47
CA ARG A 59 -4.35 -15.00 -16.25
C ARG A 59 -3.02 -14.45 -16.72
N PRO A 60 -2.01 -15.31 -16.95
CA PRO A 60 -0.75 -14.88 -17.52
C PRO A 60 -0.97 -14.25 -18.90
N SER A 61 -0.25 -13.17 -19.17
CA SER A 61 -0.17 -12.51 -20.48
C SER A 61 1.30 -12.44 -20.92
N ARG A 62 1.57 -11.90 -22.11
CA ARG A 62 2.94 -11.79 -22.63
C ARG A 62 3.82 -10.92 -21.73
N ASP A 63 3.26 -9.84 -21.21
CA ASP A 63 3.99 -8.76 -20.52
C ASP A 63 3.58 -8.65 -19.04
N GLY A 64 3.06 -9.75 -18.46
CA GLY A 64 2.58 -9.82 -17.09
C GLY A 64 1.27 -10.59 -16.97
N TRP A 65 0.20 -9.87 -16.66
CA TRP A 65 -1.12 -10.41 -16.35
C TRP A 65 -2.21 -9.74 -17.16
N SER A 66 -3.31 -10.46 -17.34
CA SER A 66 -4.57 -9.92 -17.86
C SER A 66 -5.69 -10.26 -16.89
N ALA A 67 -6.55 -9.29 -16.60
CA ALA A 67 -7.66 -9.43 -15.69
C ALA A 67 -8.99 -9.23 -16.39
N THR A 68 -9.99 -9.97 -15.94
CA THR A 68 -11.40 -9.66 -16.18
C THR A 68 -12.14 -9.74 -14.86
N CYS A 69 -12.66 -8.60 -14.44
CA CYS A 69 -13.39 -8.42 -13.19
C CYS A 69 -14.86 -8.17 -13.51
N ILE A 70 -15.75 -8.86 -12.81
CA ILE A 70 -17.19 -8.68 -12.89
C ILE A 70 -17.69 -8.31 -11.51
N PHE A 71 -18.20 -7.08 -11.40
CA PHE A 71 -18.77 -6.53 -10.18
C PHE A 71 -20.29 -6.47 -10.31
N THR A 72 -21.01 -6.86 -9.27
CA THR A 72 -22.46 -6.69 -9.17
C THR A 72 -22.75 -5.70 -8.06
N PHE A 73 -23.38 -4.58 -8.40
CA PHE A 73 -23.68 -3.48 -7.50
C PHE A 73 -25.18 -3.35 -7.30
N PHE A 74 -25.60 -2.98 -6.10
CA PHE A 74 -27.00 -2.78 -5.73
C PHE A 74 -27.18 -1.45 -5.01
N ASN A 75 -28.15 -0.66 -5.44
CA ASN A 75 -28.57 0.54 -4.72
C ASN A 75 -29.54 0.18 -3.60
N LYS A 76 -29.12 0.27 -2.34
CA LYS A 76 -29.98 -0.06 -1.19
C LYS A 76 -30.98 1.04 -0.80
N SER A 77 -30.89 2.21 -1.43
CA SER A 77 -31.73 3.36 -1.09
C SER A 77 -33.05 3.34 -1.85
N ASP A 78 -34.06 4.00 -1.27
CA ASP A 78 -35.36 4.24 -1.90
C ASP A 78 -35.32 5.37 -2.96
N ALA A 79 -34.15 5.95 -3.22
CA ALA A 79 -33.94 7.06 -4.15
C ALA A 79 -33.00 6.66 -5.30
N PRO A 80 -33.13 7.28 -6.50
CA PRO A 80 -32.15 7.10 -7.55
C PRO A 80 -30.82 7.72 -7.13
N GLU A 81 -29.72 7.06 -7.46
CA GLU A 81 -28.36 7.50 -7.14
C GLU A 81 -27.46 7.40 -8.38
N SER A 82 -26.53 8.34 -8.55
CA SER A 82 -25.49 8.26 -9.57
C SER A 82 -24.13 8.32 -8.90
N VAL A 83 -23.29 7.32 -9.16
CA VAL A 83 -21.95 7.20 -8.58
C VAL A 83 -20.90 7.32 -9.67
N THR A 84 -19.85 8.09 -9.40
CA THR A 84 -18.65 8.09 -10.24
C THR A 84 -17.75 6.96 -9.77
N MET A 85 -17.56 5.95 -10.62
CA MET A 85 -16.65 4.85 -10.39
C MET A 85 -15.28 5.17 -10.98
N GLY A 86 -14.23 4.69 -10.33
CA GLY A 86 -12.84 4.85 -10.73
C GLY A 86 -12.10 3.53 -10.79
N TYR A 87 -11.14 3.47 -11.70
CA TYR A 87 -10.11 2.45 -11.78
C TYR A 87 -8.73 3.15 -11.81
N PRO A 88 -7.78 2.77 -10.93
CA PRO A 88 -6.54 3.52 -10.76
C PRO A 88 -5.60 3.38 -11.96
N ASP A 89 -4.78 4.42 -12.16
CA ASP A 89 -3.68 4.44 -13.10
C ASP A 89 -2.50 5.20 -12.50
N TRP A 90 -1.31 4.86 -12.93
CA TRP A 90 -0.05 5.40 -12.43
C TRP A 90 0.70 6.10 -13.54
N LEU A 91 1.35 7.19 -13.16
CA LEU A 91 2.20 7.92 -14.07
C LEU A 91 3.51 7.14 -14.27
N LYS A 92 4.01 7.11 -15.50
CA LYS A 92 5.31 6.50 -15.79
C LYS A 92 6.42 7.30 -15.13
N ALA A 93 7.24 6.64 -14.30
CA ALA A 93 8.43 7.24 -13.69
C ALA A 93 9.38 7.85 -14.71
N ASP A 94 9.55 7.13 -15.82
CA ASP A 94 10.45 7.45 -16.93
C ASP A 94 9.74 8.21 -18.05
N PHE A 95 8.55 8.77 -17.79
CA PHE A 95 7.86 9.58 -18.78
C PHE A 95 8.78 10.68 -19.32
N LYS A 96 8.88 10.75 -20.64
CA LYS A 96 9.51 11.86 -21.35
C LYS A 96 8.55 12.36 -22.43
N PRO A 97 8.46 13.68 -22.65
CA PRO A 97 7.56 14.27 -23.63
C PRO A 97 8.15 14.17 -25.06
N ASP A 98 8.59 12.98 -25.46
CA ASP A 98 9.32 12.74 -26.71
C ASP A 98 8.39 12.52 -27.92
N SER A 99 7.10 12.24 -27.67
CA SER A 99 6.12 12.05 -28.73
C SER A 99 5.54 13.38 -29.21
N ALA A 100 5.14 13.46 -30.48
CA ALA A 100 4.49 14.67 -31.02
C ALA A 100 3.22 15.07 -30.22
N LYS A 101 2.54 14.08 -29.60
CA LYS A 101 1.36 14.31 -28.75
C LYS A 101 1.71 14.90 -27.38
N SER A 102 2.89 14.58 -26.85
CA SER A 102 3.33 14.98 -25.50
C SER A 102 4.18 16.24 -25.51
N TYR A 103 5.04 16.42 -26.52
CA TYR A 103 6.01 17.50 -26.60
C TYR A 103 5.39 18.90 -26.49
N GLY A 104 4.43 19.22 -27.38
CA GLY A 104 3.83 20.55 -27.44
C GLY A 104 3.10 20.95 -26.17
N PRO A 105 2.14 20.14 -25.67
CA PRO A 105 1.42 20.45 -24.43
C PRO A 105 2.34 20.56 -23.21
N PHE A 106 3.33 19.66 -23.09
CA PHE A 106 4.27 19.68 -21.97
C PHE A 106 5.13 20.95 -21.97
N TRP A 107 5.86 21.21 -23.06
CA TRP A 107 6.77 22.35 -23.13
C TRP A 107 6.03 23.69 -23.16
N GLY A 108 4.81 23.71 -23.72
CA GLY A 108 3.91 24.87 -23.64
C GLY A 108 3.56 25.22 -22.20
N PHE A 109 3.19 24.23 -21.37
CA PHE A 109 2.97 24.45 -19.94
C PHE A 109 4.26 24.83 -19.21
N PHE A 110 5.36 24.14 -19.47
CA PHE A 110 6.65 24.42 -18.84
C PHE A 110 7.05 25.89 -19.00
N GLN A 111 6.85 26.48 -20.18
CA GLN A 111 7.13 27.89 -20.43
C GLN A 111 6.27 28.87 -19.60
N THR A 112 5.14 28.42 -19.06
CA THR A 112 4.28 29.24 -18.18
C THR A 112 4.74 29.25 -16.73
N LEU A 113 5.68 28.37 -16.35
CA LEU A 113 6.21 28.31 -14.99
C LEU A 113 7.09 29.53 -14.68
N PRO A 114 7.16 29.97 -13.39
CA PRO A 114 8.08 31.02 -12.97
C PRO A 114 9.52 30.73 -13.41
N GLU A 115 10.26 31.77 -13.81
CA GLU A 115 11.63 31.63 -14.31
C GLU A 115 12.55 30.88 -13.34
N LYS A 116 12.46 31.19 -12.05
CA LYS A 116 13.21 30.49 -11.00
C LYS A 116 12.97 28.98 -10.98
N ASP A 117 11.72 28.55 -11.19
CA ASP A 117 11.35 27.14 -11.17
C ASP A 117 11.89 26.44 -12.43
N ARG A 118 11.76 27.09 -13.60
CA ARG A 118 12.32 26.59 -14.87
C ARG A 118 13.83 26.40 -14.81
N THR A 119 14.57 27.41 -14.33
CA THR A 119 16.02 27.32 -14.16
C THR A 119 16.40 26.19 -13.20
N GLY A 120 15.67 26.01 -12.10
CA GLY A 120 15.89 24.90 -11.18
C GLY A 120 15.75 23.52 -11.85
N TYR A 121 14.74 23.33 -12.70
CA TYR A 121 14.55 22.08 -13.44
C TYR A 121 15.64 21.85 -14.50
N GLU A 122 16.03 22.90 -15.23
CA GLU A 122 17.06 22.86 -16.28
C GLU A 122 18.45 22.56 -15.74
N GLU A 123 18.82 23.13 -14.60
CA GLU A 123 20.16 22.98 -14.02
C GLU A 123 20.35 21.65 -13.27
N SER A 124 19.28 21.05 -12.72
CA SER A 124 19.42 19.96 -11.75
C SER A 124 18.50 18.75 -11.91
N ALA A 125 17.39 18.87 -12.64
CA ALA A 125 16.30 17.89 -12.54
C ALA A 125 16.07 17.09 -13.83
N PHE A 126 16.18 17.72 -15.01
CA PHE A 126 15.98 17.02 -16.28
C PHE A 126 17.07 15.98 -16.58
N GLY A 127 18.29 16.19 -16.10
CA GLY A 127 19.38 15.22 -16.23
C GLY A 127 19.11 13.88 -15.53
N ALA A 128 18.25 13.87 -14.50
CA ALA A 128 17.87 12.68 -13.74
C ALA A 128 16.62 11.96 -14.28
N GLY A 129 15.90 12.54 -15.25
CA GLY A 129 14.72 11.93 -15.89
C GLY A 129 13.41 11.99 -15.09
N TYR A 130 13.44 12.13 -13.77
CA TYR A 130 12.23 12.15 -12.93
C TYR A 130 11.44 13.47 -12.99
N ALA A 131 12.07 14.57 -13.39
CA ALA A 131 11.40 15.88 -13.38
C ALA A 131 10.23 16.00 -14.38
N TYR A 132 10.28 15.24 -15.48
CA TYR A 132 9.28 15.31 -16.53
C TYR A 132 7.91 14.80 -16.08
N SER A 133 7.89 13.69 -15.33
CA SER A 133 6.65 13.11 -14.81
C SER A 133 6.00 14.07 -13.80
N ASP A 134 6.76 14.64 -12.87
CA ASP A 134 6.26 15.59 -11.87
C ASP A 134 5.67 16.86 -12.52
N ILE A 135 6.40 17.49 -13.46
CA ILE A 135 5.92 18.70 -14.16
C ILE A 135 4.65 18.40 -14.96
N TYR A 136 4.62 17.25 -15.65
CA TYR A 136 3.44 16.84 -16.39
C TYR A 136 2.25 16.64 -15.44
N PHE A 137 2.45 15.96 -14.33
CA PHE A 137 1.40 15.69 -13.35
C PHE A 137 0.82 16.97 -12.78
N ASP A 138 1.67 17.94 -12.42
CA ASP A 138 1.24 19.24 -11.92
C ASP A 138 0.43 20.03 -12.95
N GLY A 139 0.87 20.04 -14.20
CA GLY A 139 0.14 20.66 -15.31
C GLY A 139 -1.19 19.97 -15.59
N TYR A 140 -1.21 18.63 -15.56
CA TYR A 140 -2.39 17.81 -15.78
C TYR A 140 -3.44 17.99 -14.67
N LYS A 141 -3.00 17.98 -13.41
CA LYS A 141 -3.84 18.24 -12.22
C LYS A 141 -4.49 19.63 -12.26
N GLN A 142 -3.78 20.63 -12.79
CA GLN A 142 -4.30 21.99 -12.99
C GLN A 142 -5.22 22.11 -14.22
N GLY A 143 -5.36 21.06 -15.03
CA GLY A 143 -6.10 21.09 -16.30
C GLY A 143 -5.41 21.92 -17.39
N LYS A 144 -4.13 22.25 -17.22
CA LYS A 144 -3.32 23.02 -18.18
C LYS A 144 -2.66 22.13 -19.23
N ILE A 145 -2.43 20.86 -18.89
CA ILE A 145 -2.00 19.82 -19.84
C ILE A 145 -3.17 18.82 -19.98
N PRO A 146 -3.53 18.39 -21.21
CA PRO A 146 -4.53 17.35 -21.40
C PRO A 146 -4.02 15.97 -20.99
N TYR A 147 -4.92 14.99 -20.90
CA TYR A 147 -4.50 13.58 -20.78
C TYR A 147 -3.67 13.16 -22.00
N ILE A 148 -2.47 12.67 -21.76
CA ILE A 148 -1.56 12.12 -22.77
C ILE A 148 -1.31 10.66 -22.43
N GLU A 149 -1.81 9.76 -23.27
CA GLU A 149 -1.72 8.31 -23.07
C GLU A 149 -0.30 7.83 -22.79
N ASP A 150 0.70 8.32 -23.53
CA ASP A 150 2.10 7.89 -23.39
C ASP A 150 2.67 8.12 -21.98
N ALA A 151 2.12 9.07 -21.20
CA ALA A 151 2.57 9.39 -19.85
C ALA A 151 2.06 8.41 -18.78
N TRP A 152 1.01 7.68 -19.07
CA TRP A 152 0.32 6.80 -18.12
C TRP A 152 0.62 5.34 -18.39
N ASN A 153 0.37 4.49 -17.42
CA ASN A 153 0.70 3.08 -17.50
C ASN A 153 -0.43 2.24 -18.12
N LEU A 154 -1.69 2.53 -17.84
CA LEU A 154 -2.82 1.71 -18.31
C LEU A 154 -3.38 2.21 -19.65
N HIS A 155 -3.42 1.33 -20.65
CA HIS A 155 -3.83 1.68 -22.03
C HIS A 155 -5.02 0.88 -22.55
N ASP A 156 -5.26 -0.31 -22.00
CA ASP A 156 -6.20 -1.29 -22.56
C ASP A 156 -7.45 -1.50 -21.69
N LEU A 157 -7.75 -0.56 -20.79
CA LEU A 157 -8.93 -0.63 -19.93
C LEU A 157 -10.22 -0.61 -20.76
N VAL A 158 -11.04 -1.65 -20.59
CA VAL A 158 -12.36 -1.77 -21.18
C VAL A 158 -13.41 -1.94 -20.09
N VAL A 159 -14.39 -1.04 -20.06
CA VAL A 159 -15.51 -1.07 -19.12
C VAL A 159 -16.82 -1.32 -19.85
N ASN A 160 -17.62 -2.25 -19.33
CA ASN A 160 -18.98 -2.49 -19.77
C ASN A 160 -19.95 -2.40 -18.59
N ILE A 161 -21.10 -1.80 -18.80
CA ILE A 161 -22.21 -1.77 -17.83
C ILE A 161 -23.38 -2.52 -18.45
N ASP A 162 -23.88 -3.55 -17.76
CA ASP A 162 -24.97 -4.41 -18.23
C ASP A 162 -24.74 -4.92 -19.68
N GLY A 163 -23.50 -5.28 -19.98
CA GLY A 163 -23.08 -5.78 -21.30
C GLY A 163 -22.78 -4.71 -22.36
N LYS A 164 -23.01 -3.42 -22.08
CA LYS A 164 -22.73 -2.32 -23.00
C LYS A 164 -21.41 -1.64 -22.69
N LYS A 165 -20.50 -1.59 -23.68
CA LYS A 165 -19.24 -0.84 -23.57
C LYS A 165 -19.52 0.65 -23.34
N ILE A 166 -18.85 1.25 -22.36
CA ILE A 166 -18.95 2.68 -22.04
C ILE A 166 -17.64 3.41 -22.37
N LYS A 167 -17.73 4.74 -22.49
CA LYS A 167 -16.54 5.60 -22.57
C LYS A 167 -16.10 6.00 -21.17
N THR A 168 -14.80 5.90 -20.92
CA THR A 168 -14.16 6.39 -19.69
C THR A 168 -13.51 7.75 -19.95
N GLN A 169 -13.27 8.50 -18.87
CA GLN A 169 -12.45 9.71 -18.89
C GLN A 169 -11.31 9.53 -17.91
N HIS A 170 -10.10 9.96 -18.23
CA HIS A 170 -9.01 9.95 -17.27
C HIS A 170 -8.98 11.26 -16.49
N LYS A 171 -8.75 11.19 -15.17
CA LYS A 171 -8.55 12.36 -14.30
C LYS A 171 -7.44 12.11 -13.29
N ALA A 172 -6.76 13.18 -12.87
CA ALA A 172 -5.87 13.13 -11.72
C ALA A 172 -6.68 12.82 -10.46
N VAL A 173 -6.15 11.94 -9.62
CA VAL A 173 -6.73 11.64 -8.31
C VAL A 173 -5.98 12.49 -7.30
N VAL A 174 -6.64 13.54 -6.80
CA VAL A 174 -6.05 14.46 -5.83
C VAL A 174 -6.43 13.99 -4.43
N ASP A 175 -5.41 13.65 -3.65
CA ASP A 175 -5.56 12.84 -2.45
C ASP A 175 -6.40 13.53 -1.34
N ALA A 176 -7.62 13.04 -1.14
CA ALA A 176 -8.46 13.33 0.03
C ALA A 176 -9.01 12.04 0.68
N LYS A 177 -8.77 10.87 0.06
CA LYS A 177 -9.33 9.56 0.45
C LYS A 177 -8.30 8.42 0.43
N SER A 178 -7.02 8.70 0.20
CA SER A 178 -5.97 7.67 0.06
C SER A 178 -6.29 6.64 -1.03
N LEU A 179 -6.81 7.14 -2.16
CA LEU A 179 -7.10 6.31 -3.33
C LEU A 179 -5.79 5.90 -4.01
N PRO A 180 -5.68 4.68 -4.56
CA PRO A 180 -4.50 4.26 -5.29
C PRO A 180 -4.40 4.97 -6.65
N GLY A 181 -3.16 5.11 -7.14
CA GLY A 181 -2.84 5.73 -8.42
C GLY A 181 -2.61 7.24 -8.33
N ASP A 182 -1.83 7.77 -9.27
CA ASP A 182 -1.72 9.21 -9.49
C ASP A 182 -2.95 9.75 -10.24
N GLY A 183 -3.59 8.88 -11.02
CA GLY A 183 -4.78 9.15 -11.80
C GLY A 183 -5.76 7.99 -11.78
N ALA A 184 -6.89 8.17 -12.47
CA ALA A 184 -7.89 7.15 -12.64
C ALA A 184 -8.69 7.33 -13.92
N PHE A 185 -9.04 6.20 -14.53
CA PHE A 185 -10.16 6.16 -15.46
C PHE A 185 -11.46 6.17 -14.67
N ILE A 186 -12.34 7.11 -15.00
CA ILE A 186 -13.62 7.31 -14.34
C ILE A 186 -14.79 7.19 -15.31
N TRP A 187 -15.92 6.74 -14.79
CA TRP A 187 -17.20 6.68 -15.48
C TRP A 187 -18.35 6.83 -14.48
N LYS A 188 -19.50 7.34 -14.94
CA LYS A 188 -20.69 7.48 -14.11
C LYS A 188 -21.62 6.28 -14.31
N VAL A 189 -22.20 5.81 -13.22
CA VAL A 189 -23.23 4.76 -13.21
C VAL A 189 -24.44 5.28 -12.46
N ALA A 190 -25.58 5.33 -13.14
CA ALA A 190 -26.86 5.69 -12.53
C ALA A 190 -27.62 4.42 -12.13
N PHE A 191 -28.20 4.44 -10.93
CA PHE A 191 -29.02 3.38 -10.37
C PHE A 191 -30.40 3.95 -10.03
N ALA A 192 -31.46 3.26 -10.44
CA ALA A 192 -32.78 3.43 -9.86
C ALA A 192 -32.81 2.91 -8.40
N PRO A 193 -33.83 3.26 -7.60
CA PRO A 193 -34.03 2.65 -6.28
C PRO A 193 -34.04 1.13 -6.38
N HIS A 194 -33.30 0.44 -5.51
CA HIS A 194 -33.23 -1.03 -5.47
C HIS A 194 -32.80 -1.69 -6.80
N GLU A 195 -32.10 -0.95 -7.66
CA GLU A 195 -31.57 -1.50 -8.91
C GLU A 195 -30.24 -2.25 -8.68
N THR A 196 -30.10 -3.39 -9.35
CA THR A 196 -28.83 -4.10 -9.49
C THR A 196 -28.25 -3.85 -10.88
N LYS A 197 -26.95 -3.51 -10.94
CA LYS A 197 -26.19 -3.41 -12.20
C LYS A 197 -24.92 -4.24 -12.17
N GLN A 198 -24.53 -4.75 -13.33
CA GLN A 198 -23.26 -5.41 -13.52
C GLN A 198 -22.26 -4.47 -14.19
N VAL A 199 -21.07 -4.36 -13.61
CA VAL A 199 -19.93 -3.65 -14.19
C VAL A 199 -18.83 -4.66 -14.48
N LYS A 200 -18.44 -4.77 -15.75
CA LYS A 200 -17.32 -5.62 -16.18
C LYS A 200 -16.14 -4.74 -16.57
N VAL A 201 -14.98 -5.02 -16.00
CA VAL A 201 -13.73 -4.32 -16.28
C VAL A 201 -12.68 -5.32 -16.75
N SER A 202 -12.03 -5.04 -17.87
CA SER A 202 -10.93 -5.85 -18.42
C SER A 202 -9.72 -4.97 -18.70
N PHE A 203 -8.52 -5.44 -18.36
CA PHE A 203 -7.26 -4.70 -18.50
C PHE A 203 -6.06 -5.66 -18.42
N SER A 204 -4.89 -5.18 -18.80
CA SER A 204 -3.61 -5.85 -18.58
C SER A 204 -2.76 -5.06 -17.60
N PHE A 205 -1.97 -5.78 -16.80
CA PHE A 205 -1.09 -5.19 -15.81
C PHE A 205 0.18 -6.01 -15.69
N SER A 206 1.33 -5.36 -15.51
CA SER A 206 2.62 -6.05 -15.44
C SER A 206 2.72 -6.89 -14.18
N GLY A 207 2.25 -6.35 -13.04
CA GLY A 207 2.27 -7.04 -11.75
C GLY A 207 3.64 -7.64 -11.43
N PHE A 208 4.73 -6.95 -11.75
CA PHE A 208 6.10 -7.37 -11.43
C PHE A 208 6.84 -6.18 -10.83
N HIS A 209 6.67 -5.97 -9.53
CA HIS A 209 7.43 -4.95 -8.82
C HIS A 209 8.87 -5.43 -8.64
N GLU A 210 9.86 -4.76 -9.24
CA GLU A 210 11.27 -4.91 -8.84
C GLU A 210 11.56 -3.99 -7.66
N ALA A 211 11.39 -4.52 -6.45
CA ALA A 211 11.94 -3.91 -5.24
C ALA A 211 12.97 -4.89 -4.67
N GLU A 212 14.22 -4.44 -4.52
CA GLU A 212 15.30 -5.21 -3.87
C GLU A 212 15.63 -6.59 -4.49
N GLY A 213 15.31 -6.83 -5.76
CA GLY A 213 15.63 -8.08 -6.48
C GLY A 213 14.53 -9.15 -6.47
N TYR A 214 13.30 -8.79 -6.07
CA TYR A 214 12.13 -9.68 -6.05
C TYR A 214 11.12 -9.25 -7.10
N GLN A 215 10.24 -10.17 -7.53
CA GLN A 215 9.09 -9.85 -8.39
C GLN A 215 7.81 -10.27 -7.65
N LYS A 216 6.91 -9.32 -7.42
CA LYS A 216 5.56 -9.57 -6.85
C LYS A 216 4.49 -9.03 -7.79
N ALA A 217 3.27 -9.53 -7.69
CA ALA A 217 2.08 -9.00 -8.37
C ALA A 217 0.98 -8.69 -7.36
N ILE A 218 0.28 -7.57 -7.53
CA ILE A 218 -0.77 -7.12 -6.60
C ILE A 218 -2.11 -7.01 -7.32
N TYR A 219 -3.16 -7.47 -6.62
CA TYR A 219 -4.54 -7.07 -6.86
C TYR A 219 -5.06 -6.28 -5.64
N ILE A 220 -5.23 -4.97 -5.82
CA ILE A 220 -5.67 -4.03 -4.80
C ILE A 220 -7.14 -4.29 -4.49
N LEU A 221 -7.39 -4.97 -3.36
CA LEU A 221 -8.73 -5.34 -2.90
C LEU A 221 -9.28 -4.32 -1.90
N ARG A 222 -8.38 -3.60 -1.20
CA ARG A 222 -8.72 -2.66 -0.12
C ARG A 222 -9.64 -1.53 -0.54
N THR A 223 -9.58 -1.12 -1.81
CA THR A 223 -10.50 -0.13 -2.39
C THR A 223 -11.96 -0.57 -2.33
N GLY A 224 -12.22 -1.88 -2.25
CA GLY A 224 -13.54 -2.43 -2.01
C GLY A 224 -14.18 -1.98 -0.68
N ALA A 225 -13.38 -1.58 0.31
CA ALA A 225 -13.88 -1.07 1.59
C ALA A 225 -14.52 0.34 1.50
N LEU A 226 -14.41 1.00 0.35
CA LEU A 226 -14.97 2.34 0.09
C LEU A 226 -16.45 2.31 -0.32
N TRP A 227 -17.00 1.13 -0.63
CA TRP A 227 -18.41 0.93 -0.92
C TRP A 227 -19.26 0.99 0.36
N ALA A 228 -20.57 1.18 0.19
CA ALA A 228 -21.49 1.53 1.29
C ALA A 228 -21.63 0.45 2.39
N ASP A 229 -21.19 -0.77 2.14
CA ASP A 229 -21.22 -1.89 3.10
C ASP A 229 -20.14 -2.92 2.75
N LYS A 230 -20.05 -4.00 3.54
CA LYS A 230 -19.27 -5.19 3.22
C LYS A 230 -19.61 -5.72 1.83
N ILE A 231 -18.58 -6.18 1.12
CA ILE A 231 -18.74 -6.95 -0.11
C ILE A 231 -19.42 -8.26 0.27
N VAL A 232 -20.61 -8.53 -0.28
CA VAL A 232 -21.38 -9.71 0.13
C VAL A 232 -20.64 -11.00 -0.22
N MET A 233 -20.06 -11.09 -1.43
CA MET A 233 -19.19 -12.19 -1.82
C MET A 233 -18.10 -11.73 -2.81
N ALA A 234 -16.88 -12.24 -2.64
CA ALA A 234 -15.80 -12.07 -3.61
C ALA A 234 -15.12 -13.42 -3.95
N ASP A 235 -15.05 -13.74 -5.24
CA ASP A 235 -14.32 -14.88 -5.80
C ASP A 235 -13.17 -14.39 -6.68
N ILE A 236 -11.94 -14.64 -6.25
CA ILE A 236 -10.73 -14.22 -6.97
C ILE A 236 -10.00 -15.45 -7.48
N TYR A 237 -9.91 -15.58 -8.80
CA TYR A 237 -9.22 -16.66 -9.48
C TYR A 237 -7.95 -16.13 -10.15
N TRP A 238 -6.80 -16.63 -9.75
CA TRP A 238 -5.51 -16.27 -10.30
C TRP A 238 -4.84 -17.49 -10.91
N ASP A 239 -4.89 -17.61 -12.24
CA ASP A 239 -4.21 -18.68 -12.98
C ASP A 239 -2.72 -18.35 -13.02
N ILE A 240 -1.89 -19.20 -12.41
CA ILE A 240 -0.43 -19.03 -12.34
C ILE A 240 0.30 -20.01 -13.25
N LYS A 241 -0.37 -20.58 -14.25
CA LYS A 241 0.22 -21.55 -15.16
C LYS A 241 1.47 -21.00 -15.84
N GLY A 242 2.58 -21.72 -15.69
CA GLY A 242 3.87 -21.34 -16.27
C GLY A 242 4.67 -20.34 -15.42
N GLN A 243 4.10 -19.83 -14.33
CA GLN A 243 4.77 -18.93 -13.39
C GLN A 243 5.34 -19.70 -12.20
N LYS A 244 6.47 -19.22 -11.68
CA LYS A 244 7.14 -19.81 -10.50
C LYS A 244 6.67 -19.12 -9.23
N VAL A 245 5.38 -19.23 -8.90
CA VAL A 245 4.82 -18.54 -7.73
C VAL A 245 5.20 -19.24 -6.42
N ASN A 246 5.66 -18.47 -5.44
CA ASN A 246 5.94 -18.94 -4.10
C ASN A 246 4.66 -19.00 -3.26
N LEU A 247 4.06 -20.20 -3.21
CA LEU A 247 2.79 -20.42 -2.51
C LEU A 247 2.83 -20.07 -1.01
N LYS A 248 3.99 -20.15 -0.36
CA LYS A 248 4.16 -19.86 1.07
C LYS A 248 4.07 -18.38 1.41
N GLN A 249 4.08 -17.51 0.40
CA GLN A 249 4.13 -16.05 0.56
C GLN A 249 2.95 -15.33 -0.05
N ILE A 250 2.01 -16.09 -0.57
CA ILE A 250 0.75 -15.57 -1.06
C ILE A 250 0.03 -14.85 0.10
N VAL A 251 -0.53 -13.68 -0.19
CA VAL A 251 -1.37 -12.93 0.73
C VAL A 251 -2.74 -12.76 0.08
N PRO A 252 -3.86 -13.05 0.76
CA PRO A 252 -3.95 -13.77 2.02
C PRO A 252 -3.65 -15.27 1.86
N GLN A 253 -3.29 -15.96 2.95
CA GLN A 253 -2.94 -17.38 2.93
C GLN A 253 -4.13 -18.35 2.80
N ASP A 254 -5.35 -17.89 3.07
CA ASP A 254 -6.56 -18.72 3.03
C ASP A 254 -7.08 -18.93 1.59
N PHE A 255 -6.26 -19.50 0.72
CA PHE A 255 -6.60 -19.84 -0.66
C PHE A 255 -6.75 -21.36 -0.87
N LYS A 256 -7.41 -21.72 -1.97
CA LYS A 256 -7.47 -23.09 -2.49
C LYS A 256 -6.75 -23.17 -3.83
N MET A 257 -6.18 -24.32 -4.13
CA MET A 257 -5.60 -24.60 -5.44
C MET A 257 -6.54 -25.46 -6.27
N GLU A 258 -6.83 -25.03 -7.49
CA GLU A 258 -7.58 -25.77 -8.51
C GLU A 258 -6.68 -25.93 -9.75
N GLY A 259 -5.92 -27.02 -9.78
CA GLY A 259 -4.86 -27.20 -10.78
C GLY A 259 -3.79 -26.10 -10.66
N ALA A 260 -3.68 -25.25 -11.67
CA ALA A 260 -2.76 -24.10 -11.67
C ALA A 260 -3.44 -22.78 -11.25
N THR A 261 -4.69 -22.81 -10.78
CA THR A 261 -5.41 -21.61 -10.35
C THR A 261 -5.43 -21.51 -8.84
N ILE A 262 -5.00 -20.36 -8.31
CA ILE A 262 -5.23 -19.96 -6.92
C ILE A 262 -6.64 -19.38 -6.84
N HIS A 263 -7.44 -19.84 -5.90
CA HIS A 263 -8.80 -19.35 -5.67
C HIS A 263 -8.96 -18.87 -4.23
N TRP A 264 -9.33 -17.61 -4.09
CA TRP A 264 -9.86 -17.07 -2.84
C TRP A 264 -11.36 -16.89 -2.92
N HIS A 265 -12.02 -17.29 -1.85
CA HIS A 265 -13.45 -17.11 -1.66
C HIS A 265 -13.69 -16.36 -0.36
N PHE A 266 -14.41 -15.24 -0.43
CA PHE A 266 -14.75 -14.42 0.73
C PHE A 266 -16.26 -14.19 0.80
N GLU A 267 -16.81 -14.21 2.01
CA GLU A 267 -18.21 -13.84 2.30
C GLU A 267 -18.25 -12.72 3.34
N GLY A 268 -19.10 -11.71 3.13
CA GLY A 268 -19.25 -10.58 4.06
C GLY A 268 -17.94 -9.82 4.31
N LEU A 269 -17.16 -9.62 3.25
CA LEU A 269 -15.81 -9.09 3.28
C LEU A 269 -15.80 -7.57 3.47
N LYS A 270 -15.05 -7.09 4.45
CA LYS A 270 -14.56 -5.71 4.49
C LYS A 270 -13.06 -5.75 4.23
N PRO A 271 -12.59 -5.46 3.01
CA PRO A 271 -11.17 -5.62 2.66
C PRO A 271 -10.24 -4.81 3.59
N THR A 272 -9.28 -5.49 4.20
CA THR A 272 -8.23 -4.88 5.03
C THR A 272 -6.84 -5.02 4.45
N GLU A 273 -6.67 -5.93 3.49
CA GLU A 273 -5.43 -6.27 2.82
C GLU A 273 -5.68 -6.49 1.32
N ASP A 274 -4.61 -6.40 0.54
CA ASP A 274 -4.62 -6.66 -0.89
C ASP A 274 -4.17 -8.10 -1.18
N ILE A 275 -4.48 -8.60 -2.37
CA ILE A 275 -3.98 -9.92 -2.78
C ILE A 275 -2.61 -9.75 -3.39
N VAL A 276 -1.63 -10.51 -2.91
CA VAL A 276 -0.23 -10.42 -3.34
C VAL A 276 0.30 -11.82 -3.64
N ILE A 277 0.91 -11.99 -4.80
CA ILE A 277 1.69 -13.19 -5.16
C ILE A 277 3.14 -12.81 -5.41
N TYR A 278 4.06 -13.73 -5.15
CA TYR A 278 5.49 -13.53 -5.34
C TYR A 278 6.03 -14.57 -6.30
N GLU A 279 6.90 -14.17 -7.22
CA GLU A 279 7.62 -15.10 -8.10
C GLU A 279 9.02 -15.43 -7.57
N GLY A 280 9.38 -16.71 -7.71
CA GLY A 280 10.67 -17.27 -7.34
C GLY A 280 10.73 -17.89 -5.94
N ASP A 281 11.64 -18.85 -5.78
CA ASP A 281 11.94 -19.53 -4.51
C ASP A 281 13.03 -18.82 -3.71
N TYR A 282 13.25 -17.52 -3.95
CA TYR A 282 14.32 -16.70 -3.35
C TYR A 282 14.37 -16.82 -1.80
N PHE A 283 13.28 -17.27 -1.19
CA PHE A 283 13.03 -17.27 0.24
C PHE A 283 13.20 -18.62 0.93
N ASN A 284 13.43 -19.70 0.19
CA ASN A 284 13.59 -21.03 0.80
C ASN A 284 14.97 -21.22 1.44
N ASN A 285 15.98 -20.38 1.15
CA ASN A 285 17.34 -20.48 1.69
C ASN A 285 18.01 -19.13 2.06
N ASP A 286 17.26 -18.02 2.09
CA ASP A 286 17.80 -16.70 2.45
C ASP A 286 17.57 -16.39 3.95
N PRO A 287 18.63 -16.24 4.77
CA PRO A 287 18.52 -15.74 6.16
C PRO A 287 17.76 -14.40 6.28
N LYS A 288 17.68 -13.61 5.20
CA LYS A 288 16.92 -12.35 5.10
C LYS A 288 15.41 -12.57 5.29
N TYR A 289 14.86 -13.74 4.94
CA TYR A 289 13.42 -14.03 5.10
C TYR A 289 13.02 -14.52 6.49
N VAL A 290 13.92 -15.22 7.18
CA VAL A 290 13.76 -15.47 8.64
C VAL A 290 13.76 -14.14 9.38
N THR A 291 14.52 -13.17 8.89
CA THR A 291 14.55 -11.81 9.42
C THR A 291 13.30 -11.01 9.05
N ASP A 292 12.80 -10.98 7.82
CA ASP A 292 11.74 -10.05 7.41
C ASP A 292 10.41 -10.17 8.17
N THR A 293 9.93 -11.37 8.51
CA THR A 293 8.69 -11.52 9.31
C THR A 293 8.88 -10.98 10.73
N VAL A 294 9.98 -11.37 11.37
CA VAL A 294 10.31 -10.92 12.73
C VAL A 294 10.66 -9.42 12.71
N THR A 295 11.46 -8.97 11.75
CA THR A 295 11.79 -7.57 11.49
C THR A 295 10.52 -6.75 11.30
N ALA A 296 9.53 -7.21 10.53
CA ALA A 296 8.25 -6.51 10.36
C ALA A 296 7.51 -6.35 11.70
N ILE A 297 7.44 -7.41 12.52
CA ILE A 297 6.84 -7.36 13.87
C ILE A 297 7.52 -6.27 14.72
N PHE A 298 8.85 -6.24 14.77
CA PHE A 298 9.58 -5.30 15.63
C PHE A 298 9.66 -3.87 15.05
N ARG A 299 9.73 -3.73 13.73
CA ARG A 299 9.74 -2.44 13.02
C ARG A 299 8.42 -1.69 13.19
N THR A 300 7.29 -2.40 13.13
CA THR A 300 5.94 -1.82 13.26
C THR A 300 5.44 -1.74 14.70
N LYS A 301 6.25 -2.16 15.68
CA LYS A 301 5.88 -2.18 17.08
C LYS A 301 5.80 -0.77 17.67
N ASN A 302 4.59 -0.23 17.68
CA ASN A 302 4.28 1.12 18.16
C ASN A 302 4.39 1.31 19.68
N LYS A 303 4.39 0.23 20.46
CA LYS A 303 4.42 0.30 21.93
C LYS A 303 5.42 -0.70 22.52
N TYR A 304 6.33 -0.19 23.36
CA TYR A 304 7.21 -1.01 24.17
C TYR A 304 6.61 -1.18 25.56
N GLU A 305 6.17 -2.39 25.88
CA GLU A 305 5.55 -2.71 27.17
C GLU A 305 6.50 -3.43 28.14
N GLY A 306 7.69 -3.82 27.66
CA GLY A 306 8.68 -4.54 28.46
C GLY A 306 9.18 -3.75 29.68
N ASN A 307 9.04 -2.42 29.64
CA ASN A 307 9.37 -1.51 30.73
C ASN A 307 8.25 -1.29 31.76
N SER A 308 7.02 -1.77 31.50
CA SER A 308 5.83 -1.38 32.26
C SER A 308 4.93 -2.56 32.67
N ARG A 309 5.13 -3.76 32.12
CA ARG A 309 4.44 -4.98 32.56
C ARG A 309 5.30 -6.23 32.44
N TYR A 310 4.86 -7.30 33.09
CA TYR A 310 5.42 -8.62 32.88
C TYR A 310 4.90 -9.25 31.57
N TYR A 311 5.78 -9.96 30.88
CA TYR A 311 5.42 -10.80 29.74
C TYR A 311 4.68 -12.06 30.22
N LEU A 312 3.76 -12.50 29.38
CA LEU A 312 2.89 -13.66 29.57
C LEU A 312 3.12 -14.65 28.43
N ASP A 313 2.51 -15.84 28.53
CA ASP A 313 2.70 -16.91 27.55
C ASP A 313 2.40 -16.47 26.11
N TYR A 314 1.41 -15.60 25.89
CA TYR A 314 1.09 -15.11 24.55
C TYR A 314 2.17 -14.19 23.97
N ASP A 315 2.99 -13.52 24.79
CA ASP A 315 4.09 -12.67 24.31
C ASP A 315 5.25 -13.50 23.75
N VAL A 316 5.41 -14.73 24.24
CA VAL A 316 6.51 -15.65 23.89
C VAL A 316 6.05 -16.85 23.06
N ASN A 317 4.76 -17.00 22.78
CA ASN A 317 4.19 -18.16 22.07
C ASN A 317 3.27 -17.73 20.92
N ASP A 318 3.89 -17.24 19.84
CA ASP A 318 3.18 -16.95 18.61
C ASP A 318 2.94 -18.26 17.83
N LYS A 319 1.65 -18.64 17.70
CA LYS A 319 1.23 -19.89 17.03
C LYS A 319 1.38 -19.84 15.52
N ASN A 320 1.59 -18.65 14.94
CA ASN A 320 1.73 -18.45 13.50
C ASN A 320 3.19 -18.56 13.03
N LEU A 321 4.14 -18.67 13.97
CA LEU A 321 5.56 -18.84 13.64
C LEU A 321 5.94 -20.32 13.62
N ASP A 322 6.65 -20.74 12.57
CA ASP A 322 7.33 -22.03 12.59
C ASP A 322 8.46 -22.06 13.65
N LYS A 323 9.02 -23.24 13.92
CA LYS A 323 10.04 -23.43 14.95
C LYS A 323 11.28 -22.52 14.77
N THR A 324 11.72 -22.30 13.53
CA THR A 324 12.91 -21.50 13.23
C THR A 324 12.62 -20.02 13.45
N LEU A 325 11.49 -19.53 12.91
CA LEU A 325 11.01 -18.17 13.11
C LEU A 325 10.74 -17.88 14.58
N HIS A 326 10.16 -18.82 15.31
CA HIS A 326 9.86 -18.66 16.73
C HIS A 326 11.14 -18.53 17.58
N LYS A 327 12.15 -19.35 17.28
CA LYS A 327 13.47 -19.24 17.92
C LYS A 327 14.10 -17.87 17.65
N PHE A 328 14.00 -17.37 16.41
CA PHE A 328 14.52 -16.05 16.06
C PHE A 328 13.72 -14.92 16.72
N TYR A 329 12.39 -15.00 16.72
CA TYR A 329 11.52 -14.06 17.42
C TYR A 329 11.89 -13.90 18.90
N LEU A 330 12.13 -15.00 19.62
CA LEU A 330 12.54 -14.93 21.03
C LEU A 330 13.93 -14.31 21.21
N LYS A 331 14.86 -14.59 20.28
CA LYS A 331 16.17 -13.93 20.25
C LYS A 331 16.01 -12.41 20.09
N VAL A 332 15.14 -11.95 19.20
CA VAL A 332 14.90 -10.52 18.97
C VAL A 332 14.12 -9.91 20.13
N LEU A 333 13.07 -10.56 20.65
CA LEU A 333 12.29 -10.09 21.80
C LEU A 333 13.15 -9.86 23.03
N ARG A 334 14.07 -10.78 23.31
CA ARG A 334 15.06 -10.62 24.39
C ARG A 334 15.98 -9.44 24.15
N ASN A 335 16.43 -9.24 22.89
CA ASN A 335 17.36 -8.16 22.56
C ASN A 335 16.68 -6.80 22.38
N GLU A 336 15.38 -6.74 22.12
CA GLU A 336 14.59 -5.51 22.09
C GLU A 336 14.74 -4.77 23.43
N ILE A 337 14.70 -5.51 24.55
CA ILE A 337 14.83 -4.93 25.90
C ILE A 337 16.11 -4.10 26.00
N TYR A 338 17.24 -4.61 25.50
CA TYR A 338 18.48 -3.86 25.48
C TYR A 338 18.52 -2.77 24.40
N ALA A 339 17.93 -3.04 23.22
CA ALA A 339 17.88 -2.10 22.11
C ALA A 339 17.12 -0.83 22.46
N ARG A 340 16.04 -0.93 23.26
CA ARG A 340 15.24 0.21 23.72
C ARG A 340 16.04 1.20 24.58
N HIS A 341 17.17 0.76 25.14
CA HIS A 341 18.13 1.60 25.87
C HIS A 341 19.38 1.97 25.06
N GLY A 342 19.44 1.58 23.79
CA GLY A 342 20.50 1.97 22.85
C GLY A 342 21.72 1.05 22.81
N ARG A 343 21.60 -0.20 23.28
CA ARG A 343 22.72 -1.17 23.23
C ARG A 343 23.19 -1.42 21.80
N ALA A 344 24.50 -1.29 21.57
CA ALA A 344 25.13 -1.70 20.31
C ALA A 344 25.18 -3.23 20.15
N PHE A 345 24.92 -3.74 18.94
CA PHE A 345 24.93 -5.17 18.64
C PHE A 345 26.10 -5.55 17.73
N LYS A 346 26.90 -6.55 18.14
CA LYS A 346 27.98 -7.11 17.31
C LYS A 346 27.50 -8.12 16.27
N SER A 347 26.31 -8.70 16.49
CA SER A 347 25.70 -9.64 15.55
C SER A 347 25.12 -8.85 14.40
N GLU A 348 25.57 -9.13 13.17
CA GLU A 348 25.07 -8.44 11.97
C GLU A 348 23.55 -8.51 11.85
N GLU A 349 22.98 -9.70 12.07
CA GLU A 349 21.52 -9.95 12.07
C GLU A 349 20.73 -9.02 13.02
N LEU A 350 21.19 -8.86 14.27
CA LEU A 350 20.51 -7.99 15.24
C LEU A 350 20.78 -6.51 14.97
N ASN A 351 22.01 -6.18 14.55
CA ASN A 351 22.39 -4.81 14.23
C ASN A 351 21.58 -4.28 13.04
N SER A 352 21.47 -5.07 11.96
CA SER A 352 20.66 -4.73 10.78
C SER A 352 19.17 -4.59 11.14
N LEU A 353 18.61 -5.56 11.87
CA LEU A 353 17.20 -5.52 12.29
C LEU A 353 16.89 -4.28 13.13
N PHE A 354 17.65 -4.01 14.20
CA PHE A 354 17.34 -2.87 15.06
C PHE A 354 17.62 -1.53 14.39
N ARG A 355 18.63 -1.42 13.51
CA ARG A 355 18.85 -0.20 12.70
C ARG A 355 17.70 0.10 11.75
N SER A 356 16.95 -0.91 11.31
CA SER A 356 15.73 -0.71 10.50
C SER A 356 14.52 -0.24 11.32
N CYS A 357 14.59 -0.32 12.65
CA CYS A 357 13.51 0.10 13.55
C CYS A 357 13.63 1.59 13.85
N GLY A 358 12.67 2.40 13.42
CA GLY A 358 12.70 3.87 13.61
C GLY A 358 12.72 4.34 15.07
N TRP A 359 12.47 3.44 16.02
CA TRP A 359 12.53 3.71 17.46
C TRP A 359 13.90 3.39 18.10
N TYR A 360 14.83 2.77 17.38
CA TYR A 360 16.15 2.38 17.91
C TYR A 360 17.20 3.44 17.58
N SER A 361 17.99 3.82 18.59
CA SER A 361 19.16 4.67 18.41
C SER A 361 20.28 4.19 19.31
N GLN A 362 21.46 3.97 18.73
CA GLN A 362 22.62 3.45 19.46
C GLN A 362 23.18 4.53 20.40
N ARG A 363 23.54 4.12 21.61
CA ARG A 363 24.13 4.96 22.65
C ARG A 363 25.50 4.44 23.04
N GLU A 364 26.50 5.32 23.03
CA GLU A 364 27.85 4.99 23.46
C GLU A 364 27.94 4.79 24.98
N ASP A 365 27.05 5.44 25.73
CA ASP A 365 26.97 5.40 27.20
C ASP A 365 26.02 4.30 27.72
N TYR A 366 25.64 3.33 26.88
CA TYR A 366 24.79 2.22 27.29
C TYR A 366 25.47 1.33 28.34
N ILE A 367 24.74 1.01 29.42
CA ILE A 367 25.11 0.03 30.43
C ILE A 367 23.89 -0.84 30.81
N ASP A 368 24.11 -2.11 31.18
CA ASP A 368 23.02 -3.06 31.48
C ASP A 368 22.22 -2.67 32.74
N GLU A 369 22.77 -1.82 33.61
CA GLU A 369 22.13 -1.30 34.82
C GLU A 369 20.97 -0.33 34.53
N LEU A 370 20.82 0.15 33.29
CA LEU A 370 19.69 0.98 32.86
C LEU A 370 18.35 0.24 32.88
N LEU A 371 18.39 -1.10 32.89
CA LEU A 371 17.19 -1.92 32.89
C LEU A 371 16.41 -1.81 34.20
N ASN A 372 15.10 -1.63 34.09
CA ASN A 372 14.22 -1.63 35.24
C ASN A 372 13.82 -3.06 35.68
N GLU A 373 13.09 -3.15 36.79
CA GLU A 373 12.70 -4.45 37.37
C GLU A 373 11.73 -5.26 36.49
N PHE A 374 10.89 -4.61 35.67
CA PHE A 374 10.05 -5.31 34.69
C PHE A 374 10.91 -5.96 33.62
N GLU A 375 11.86 -5.21 33.07
CA GLU A 375 12.76 -5.65 32.01
C GLU A 375 13.62 -6.83 32.46
N LYS A 376 14.20 -6.75 33.66
CA LYS A 376 14.98 -7.86 34.25
C LYS A 376 14.15 -9.12 34.43
N LYS A 377 12.92 -9.02 34.93
CA LYS A 377 12.03 -10.17 35.08
C LYS A 377 11.57 -10.74 33.73
N ASN A 378 11.33 -9.88 32.74
CA ASN A 378 10.96 -10.29 31.38
C ASN A 378 12.11 -11.01 30.67
N LEU A 379 13.35 -10.55 30.84
CA LEU A 379 14.55 -11.24 30.34
C LEU A 379 14.64 -12.67 30.92
N LYS A 380 14.40 -12.81 32.23
CA LYS A 380 14.37 -14.12 32.88
C LYS A 380 13.25 -15.00 32.34
N PHE A 381 12.03 -14.46 32.19
CA PHE A 381 10.88 -15.18 31.65
C PHE A 381 11.15 -15.75 30.24
N ILE A 382 11.67 -14.91 29.34
CA ILE A 382 12.04 -15.35 27.98
C ILE A 382 13.12 -16.44 28.04
N SER A 383 14.16 -16.24 28.85
CA SER A 383 15.25 -17.22 28.96
C SER A 383 14.80 -18.56 29.51
N ASP A 384 13.87 -18.57 30.47
CA ASP A 384 13.32 -19.82 31.03
C ASP A 384 12.43 -20.53 30.00
N TYR A 385 11.67 -19.77 29.21
CA TYR A 385 10.88 -20.30 28.09
C TYR A 385 11.76 -20.96 27.02
N GLU A 386 12.84 -20.29 26.60
CA GLU A 386 13.80 -20.83 25.61
C GLU A 386 14.43 -22.15 26.10
N LYS A 387 14.80 -22.23 27.39
CA LYS A 387 15.33 -23.46 28.02
C LYS A 387 14.30 -24.58 28.02
N LYS A 388 13.04 -24.28 28.39
CA LYS A 388 11.94 -25.26 28.38
C LYS A 388 11.71 -25.86 26.98
N LYS A 389 11.95 -25.08 25.93
CA LYS A 389 11.86 -25.53 24.53
C LYS A 389 13.13 -26.21 23.99
N GLY A 390 14.22 -26.23 24.77
CA GLY A 390 15.52 -26.76 24.33
C GLY A 390 16.19 -25.89 23.26
N TRP A 391 15.90 -24.59 23.24
CA TRP A 391 16.44 -23.66 22.23
C TRP A 391 17.65 -22.87 22.74
N ARG A 392 17.93 -22.97 24.04
CA ARG A 392 19.06 -22.36 24.71
C ARG A 392 19.50 -23.19 25.92
#